data_AF-A0A947Z869-F1
#
_entry.id   AF-A0A947Z869-F1
#
_cell.length_a   1.000
_cell.length_b   1.000
_cell.length_c   1.000
_cell.angle_alpha   90.00
_cell.angle_beta   90.00
_cell.angle_gamma   90.00
#
_symmetry.space_group_name_H-M   'P 1'
#
loop_
_entity.id
_entity.type
_entity.pdbx_description
1 polymer ?
#
loop_
_entity_poly.entity_id
_entity_poly.type
_entity_poly.pdbx_seq_one_letter_code
_entity_poly.pdbx_strand_id
1 'polypeptide(L)'
;MTKSQKKNIAASVRARLLNLARQRGDDFQLLLIRYANERLLFRLASSPYGEQFVLKGASLFTLWTGQPHRATRDIDLLGFGDPAGQHLRAVFTHVLSADVPDDGVLFDLSSLSSGPIREGQAYGGTKIEIDARVANALVHLKVDIGFGDAITPDATLVEFPSLLDFPPPHLRTYPRETVVSEKLDAIVQLGLANSRMKDFYDRMVLAKNFDFDGVHR
;
A
#
# COMPACT_ATOMS: atom_id res chain seq x y z
N MET A 1 -14.60 -5.07 43.30
CA MET A 1 -15.10 -5.15 41.90
C MET A 1 -14.19 -4.29 41.03
N THR A 2 -13.24 -4.92 40.35
CA THR A 2 -12.30 -4.26 39.44
C THR A 2 -13.04 -3.77 38.20
N LYS A 3 -13.17 -2.44 38.06
CA LYS A 3 -13.62 -1.81 36.82
C LYS A 3 -12.65 -2.23 35.72
N SER A 4 -13.09 -3.10 34.81
CA SER A 4 -12.39 -3.38 33.56
C SER A 4 -12.18 -2.04 32.84
N GLN A 5 -10.94 -1.54 32.83
CA GLN A 5 -10.56 -0.41 31.99
C GLN A 5 -10.88 -0.81 30.55
N LYS A 6 -11.84 -0.14 29.91
CA LYS A 6 -11.99 -0.22 28.44
C LYS A 6 -10.64 0.13 27.85
N LYS A 7 -9.91 -0.86 27.34
CA LYS A 7 -8.61 -0.65 26.67
C LYS A 7 -8.87 0.27 25.48
N ASN A 8 -8.33 1.47 25.52
CA ASN A 8 -8.33 2.36 24.35
C ASN A 8 -7.28 1.82 23.37
N ILE A 9 -7.70 0.97 22.44
CA ILE A 9 -6.81 0.29 21.49
C ILE A 9 -6.07 1.32 20.63
N ALA A 10 -6.78 2.33 20.13
CA ALA A 10 -6.18 3.41 19.34
C ALA A 10 -5.04 4.13 20.08
N ALA A 11 -5.21 4.46 21.37
CA ALA A 11 -4.15 5.05 22.19
C ALA A 11 -2.96 4.10 22.41
N SER A 12 -3.25 2.81 22.61
CA SER A 12 -2.21 1.76 22.73
C SER A 12 -1.40 1.62 21.44
N VAL A 13 -2.07 1.55 20.30
CA VAL A 13 -1.46 1.50 18.96
C VAL A 13 -0.56 2.72 18.74
N ARG A 14 -1.06 3.93 18.99
CA ARG A 14 -0.27 5.16 18.86
C ARG A 14 0.98 5.14 19.73
N ALA A 15 0.88 4.70 20.98
CA ALA A 15 2.02 4.59 21.89
C ALA A 15 3.06 3.56 21.42
N ARG A 16 2.60 2.40 20.92
CA ARG A 16 3.48 1.36 20.36
C ARG A 16 4.22 1.84 19.12
N LEU A 17 3.53 2.52 18.20
CA LEU A 17 4.14 3.12 17.02
C LEU A 17 5.17 4.20 17.38
N LEU A 18 4.90 5.01 18.42
CA LEU A 18 5.85 6.04 18.88
C LEU A 18 7.11 5.41 19.47
N ASN A 19 6.96 4.33 20.25
CA ASN A 19 8.09 3.59 20.78
C ASN A 19 8.91 2.94 19.66
N LEU A 20 8.24 2.37 18.66
CA LEU A 20 8.89 1.78 17.49
C LEU A 20 9.68 2.83 16.70
N ALA A 21 9.09 4.02 16.48
CA ALA A 21 9.76 5.15 15.83
C ALA A 21 11.06 5.52 16.53
N ARG A 22 11.01 5.66 17.86
CA ARG A 22 12.18 6.01 18.68
C ARG A 22 13.25 4.92 18.67
N GLN A 23 12.85 3.65 18.70
CA GLN A 23 13.78 2.52 18.67
C GLN A 23 14.53 2.41 17.34
N ARG A 24 13.85 2.72 16.22
CA ARG A 24 14.43 2.61 14.87
C ARG A 24 15.06 3.91 14.35
N GLY A 25 14.77 5.04 14.99
CA GLY A 25 15.12 6.36 14.46
C GLY A 25 14.25 6.78 13.27
N ASP A 26 13.06 6.16 13.13
CA ASP A 26 12.13 6.42 12.02
C ASP A 26 11.28 7.68 12.28
N ASP A 27 10.81 8.29 11.21
CA ASP A 27 9.78 9.32 11.27
C ASP A 27 8.45 8.72 11.76
N PHE A 28 7.94 9.25 12.87
CA PHE A 28 6.71 8.76 13.50
C PHE A 28 5.47 8.91 12.60
N GLN A 29 5.40 9.97 11.79
CA GLN A 29 4.31 10.19 10.85
C GLN A 29 4.34 9.17 9.71
N LEU A 30 5.53 8.78 9.23
CA LEU A 30 5.66 7.69 8.25
C LEU A 30 5.20 6.35 8.82
N LEU A 31 5.47 6.06 10.09
CA LEU A 31 4.96 4.84 10.74
C LEU A 31 3.43 4.87 10.93
N LEU A 32 2.85 6.02 11.24
CA LEU A 32 1.39 6.18 11.30
C LEU A 32 0.73 5.91 9.94
N ILE A 33 1.28 6.50 8.86
CA ILE A 33 0.80 6.27 7.49
C ILE A 33 0.96 4.80 7.10
N ARG A 34 2.14 4.21 7.32
CA ARG A 34 2.39 2.79 7.03
C ARG A 34 1.40 1.89 7.76
N TYR A 35 1.16 2.13 9.05
CA TYR A 35 0.21 1.34 9.83
C TYR A 35 -1.22 1.48 9.31
N ALA A 36 -1.68 2.70 9.01
CA ALA A 36 -3.01 2.91 8.47
C ALA A 36 -3.19 2.29 7.07
N ASN A 37 -2.17 2.37 6.21
CA ASN A 37 -2.14 1.68 4.91
C ASN A 37 -2.21 0.16 5.06
N GLU A 38 -1.46 -0.40 6.00
CA GLU A 38 -1.49 -1.84 6.31
C GLU A 38 -2.89 -2.29 6.76
N ARG A 39 -3.55 -1.51 7.61
CA ARG A 39 -4.92 -1.79 8.09
C ARG A 39 -5.98 -1.61 7.00
N LEU A 40 -5.76 -0.72 6.03
CA LEU A 40 -6.57 -0.62 4.82
C LEU A 40 -6.39 -1.86 3.93
N LEU A 41 -5.13 -2.28 3.68
CA LEU A 41 -4.83 -3.47 2.89
C LEU A 41 -5.41 -4.75 3.52
N PHE A 42 -5.37 -4.87 4.85
CA PHE A 42 -6.02 -5.96 5.57
C PHE A 42 -7.53 -6.03 5.29
N ARG A 43 -8.23 -4.89 5.37
CA ARG A 43 -9.66 -4.80 5.04
C ARG A 43 -9.93 -5.12 3.58
N LEU A 44 -9.11 -4.61 2.66
CA LEU A 44 -9.24 -4.87 1.21
C LEU A 44 -9.09 -6.36 0.90
N ALA A 45 -8.02 -6.96 1.41
CA ALA A 45 -7.71 -8.38 1.26
C ALA A 45 -8.82 -9.30 1.81
N SER A 46 -9.41 -8.91 2.94
CA SER A 46 -10.48 -9.67 3.59
C SER A 46 -11.87 -9.44 2.99
N SER A 47 -11.98 -8.54 2.00
CA SER A 47 -13.26 -8.20 1.37
C SER A 47 -13.57 -9.06 0.15
N PRO A 48 -14.83 -9.09 -0.32
CA PRO A 48 -15.20 -9.73 -1.60
C PRO A 48 -14.46 -9.16 -2.82
N TYR A 49 -13.79 -8.02 -2.68
CA TYR A 49 -13.05 -7.35 -3.75
C TYR A 49 -11.56 -7.68 -3.73
N GLY A 50 -11.06 -8.44 -2.75
CA GLY A 50 -9.62 -8.68 -2.56
C GLY A 50 -8.94 -9.25 -3.81
N GLU A 51 -9.59 -10.17 -4.52
CA GLU A 51 -9.04 -10.78 -5.75
C GLU A 51 -9.01 -9.82 -6.96
N GLN A 52 -9.74 -8.71 -6.90
CA GLN A 52 -9.77 -7.69 -7.95
C GLN A 52 -8.54 -6.77 -7.92
N PHE A 53 -7.70 -6.87 -6.88
CA PHE A 53 -6.54 -5.99 -6.73
C PHE A 53 -5.25 -6.79 -6.51
N VAL A 54 -4.16 -6.26 -7.06
CA VAL A 54 -2.81 -6.78 -6.87
C VAL A 54 -1.92 -5.63 -6.39
N LEU A 55 -1.26 -5.79 -5.25
CA LEU A 55 -0.34 -4.78 -4.73
C LEU A 55 0.93 -4.73 -5.58
N LYS A 56 1.31 -3.51 -5.96
CA LYS A 56 2.51 -3.22 -6.74
C LYS A 56 3.31 -2.07 -6.13
N GLY A 57 4.29 -1.58 -6.88
CA GLY A 57 5.04 -0.39 -6.53
C GLY A 57 5.95 -0.57 -5.31
N ALA A 58 6.17 0.54 -4.59
CA ALA A 58 7.25 0.64 -3.61
C ALA A 58 6.97 -0.12 -2.30
N SER A 59 5.70 -0.39 -1.99
CA SER A 59 5.31 -1.14 -0.79
C SER A 59 5.86 -2.57 -0.78
N LEU A 60 6.11 -3.15 -1.97
CA LEU A 60 6.69 -4.49 -2.10
C LEU A 60 8.12 -4.62 -1.57
N PHE A 61 8.87 -3.53 -1.49
CA PHE A 61 10.21 -3.57 -0.88
C PHE A 61 10.15 -3.87 0.61
N THR A 62 9.08 -3.46 1.30
CA THR A 62 8.86 -3.82 2.71
C THR A 62 8.63 -5.32 2.85
N LEU A 63 7.89 -5.93 1.93
CA LEU A 63 7.70 -7.37 1.88
C LEU A 63 9.03 -8.12 1.67
N TRP A 64 9.88 -7.64 0.76
CA TRP A 64 11.09 -8.39 0.40
C TRP A 64 12.29 -8.16 1.33
N THR A 65 12.38 -7.00 1.97
CA THR A 65 13.55 -6.64 2.79
C THR A 65 13.22 -6.48 4.28
N GLY A 66 11.94 -6.61 4.66
CA GLY A 66 11.46 -6.44 6.04
C GLY A 66 11.35 -4.98 6.50
N GLN A 67 11.90 -4.03 5.74
CA GLN A 67 11.86 -2.59 6.03
C GLN A 67 11.59 -1.79 4.74
N PRO A 68 11.00 -0.59 4.84
CA PRO A 68 10.93 0.29 3.68
C PRO A 68 12.33 0.79 3.32
N HIS A 69 12.75 0.66 2.06
CA HIS A 69 14.04 1.16 1.57
C HIS A 69 14.04 2.68 1.32
N ARG A 70 12.84 3.28 1.25
CA ARG A 70 12.59 4.73 1.23
C ARG A 70 11.20 5.04 1.79
N ALA A 71 10.95 6.31 2.08
CA ALA A 71 9.62 6.77 2.43
C ALA A 71 8.62 6.49 1.29
N THR A 72 7.58 5.73 1.61
CA THR A 72 6.44 5.46 0.75
C THR A 72 5.18 5.78 1.53
N ARG A 73 4.36 6.69 1.01
CA ARG A 73 3.12 7.13 1.64
C ARG A 73 1.89 6.56 0.95
N ASP A 74 2.04 6.22 -0.32
CA ASP A 74 0.94 5.82 -1.19
C ASP A 74 0.94 4.29 -1.34
N ILE A 75 -0.25 3.74 -1.56
CA ILE A 75 -0.43 2.34 -1.98
C ILE A 75 -0.60 2.33 -3.49
N ASP A 76 0.19 1.53 -4.20
CA ASP A 76 0.00 1.29 -5.63
C ASP A 76 -0.69 -0.07 -5.84
N LEU A 77 -1.82 -0.09 -6.51
CA LEU A 77 -2.55 -1.31 -6.88
C LEU A 77 -2.67 -1.42 -8.40
N LEU A 78 -2.68 -2.65 -8.91
CA LEU A 78 -3.32 -2.97 -10.18
C LEU A 78 -4.75 -3.44 -9.89
N GLY A 79 -5.73 -2.82 -10.53
CA GLY A 79 -7.13 -3.21 -10.47
C GLY A 79 -7.57 -4.05 -11.68
N PHE A 80 -8.55 -4.92 -11.45
CA PHE A 80 -9.29 -5.64 -12.49
C PHE A 80 -10.78 -5.31 -12.39
N GLY A 81 -11.45 -5.16 -13.52
CA GLY A 81 -12.87 -4.80 -13.57
C GLY A 81 -13.09 -3.33 -13.96
N ASP A 82 -14.07 -2.68 -13.34
CA ASP A 82 -14.50 -1.33 -13.69
C ASP A 82 -13.57 -0.24 -13.09
N PRO A 83 -12.86 0.54 -13.93
CA PRO A 83 -11.94 1.57 -13.45
C PRO A 83 -12.65 2.88 -13.03
N ALA A 84 -13.96 2.98 -13.21
CA ALA A 84 -14.70 4.21 -12.94
C ALA A 84 -14.57 4.64 -11.46
N GLY A 85 -14.24 5.92 -11.24
CA GLY A 85 -14.07 6.46 -9.89
C GLY A 85 -15.29 6.26 -9.00
N GLN A 86 -16.51 6.34 -9.55
CA GLN A 86 -17.74 6.06 -8.81
C GLN A 86 -17.81 4.60 -8.33
N HIS A 87 -17.43 3.64 -9.17
CA HIS A 87 -17.38 2.23 -8.82
C HIS A 87 -16.35 1.99 -7.71
N LEU A 88 -15.12 2.47 -7.90
CA LEU A 88 -14.05 2.31 -6.92
C LEU A 88 -14.37 3.01 -5.60
N ARG A 89 -15.03 4.16 -5.62
CA ARG A 89 -15.52 4.81 -4.39
C ARG A 89 -16.51 3.92 -3.65
N ALA A 90 -17.42 3.23 -4.35
CA ALA A 90 -18.35 2.28 -3.73
C ALA A 90 -17.61 1.06 -3.13
N VAL A 91 -16.66 0.49 -3.87
CA VAL A 91 -15.79 -0.60 -3.39
C VAL A 91 -15.06 -0.20 -2.12
N PHE A 92 -14.35 0.92 -2.13
CA PHE A 92 -13.60 1.39 -0.97
C PHE A 92 -14.49 1.81 0.19
N THR A 93 -15.71 2.31 -0.07
CA THR A 93 -16.69 2.53 1.01
C THR A 93 -17.01 1.21 1.71
N HIS A 94 -17.29 0.14 0.96
CA HIS A 94 -17.58 -1.17 1.55
C HIS A 94 -16.38 -1.74 2.31
N VAL A 95 -15.19 -1.70 1.70
CA VAL A 95 -13.94 -2.17 2.32
C VAL A 95 -13.64 -1.45 3.63
N LEU A 96 -13.71 -0.13 3.65
CA LEU A 96 -13.36 0.68 4.82
C LEU A 96 -14.43 0.63 5.92
N SER A 97 -15.65 0.24 5.58
CA SER A 97 -16.76 0.00 6.53
C SER A 97 -16.79 -1.42 7.10
N ALA A 98 -15.85 -2.28 6.71
CA ALA A 98 -15.83 -3.68 7.14
C ALA A 98 -15.76 -3.80 8.66
N ASP A 99 -16.58 -4.69 9.22
CA ASP A 99 -16.54 -5.04 10.64
C ASP A 99 -15.31 -5.92 10.88
N VAL A 100 -14.30 -5.34 11.53
CA VAL A 100 -13.04 -5.99 11.88
C VAL A 100 -12.76 -5.79 13.36
N PRO A 101 -11.97 -6.69 14.00
CA PRO A 101 -11.49 -6.44 15.35
C PRO A 101 -10.83 -5.06 15.43
N ASP A 102 -11.14 -4.31 16.50
CA ASP A 102 -10.62 -2.96 16.69
C ASP A 102 -9.09 -2.95 16.60
N ASP A 103 -8.59 -2.30 15.55
CA ASP A 103 -7.18 -2.13 15.23
C ASP A 103 -6.71 -0.70 15.49
N GLY A 104 -7.56 0.12 16.12
CA GLY A 104 -7.24 1.49 16.49
C GLY A 104 -7.22 2.48 15.33
N VAL A 105 -7.66 2.09 14.12
CA VAL A 105 -7.77 2.96 12.95
C VAL A 105 -9.24 3.27 12.65
N LEU A 106 -9.55 4.55 12.52
CA LEU A 106 -10.87 5.02 12.10
C LEU A 106 -10.76 5.73 10.75
N PHE A 107 -11.42 5.20 9.73
CA PHE A 107 -11.49 5.83 8.41
C PHE A 107 -12.69 6.79 8.34
N ASP A 108 -12.45 8.01 7.86
CA ASP A 108 -13.49 9.01 7.68
C ASP A 108 -14.10 8.91 6.28
N LEU A 109 -15.13 8.07 6.13
CA LEU A 109 -15.79 7.84 4.84
C LEU A 109 -16.36 9.11 4.20
N SER A 110 -16.60 10.17 4.96
CA SER A 110 -17.07 11.45 4.41
C SER A 110 -15.97 12.17 3.61
N SER A 111 -14.70 11.89 3.92
CA SER A 111 -13.54 12.38 3.18
C SER A 111 -13.18 11.54 1.94
N LEU A 112 -13.82 10.37 1.76
CA LEU A 112 -13.50 9.45 0.66
C LEU A 112 -13.80 10.08 -0.69
N SER A 113 -12.74 10.27 -1.48
CA SER A 113 -12.81 10.84 -2.83
C SER A 113 -12.09 9.95 -3.84
N SER A 114 -12.52 10.07 -5.09
CA SER A 114 -11.94 9.36 -6.23
C SER A 114 -11.71 10.34 -7.38
N GLY A 115 -10.57 10.26 -8.05
CA GLY A 115 -10.26 11.09 -9.21
C GLY A 115 -9.26 10.42 -10.14
N PRO A 116 -9.05 10.95 -11.36
CA PRO A 116 -8.04 10.41 -12.26
C PRO A 116 -6.63 10.63 -11.69
N ILE A 117 -5.74 9.66 -11.90
CA ILE A 117 -4.29 9.87 -11.73
C ILE A 117 -3.85 10.80 -12.87
N ARG A 118 -3.49 12.05 -12.57
CA ARG A 118 -3.06 13.02 -13.59
C ARG A 118 -1.67 12.68 -14.16
N GLU A 119 -1.58 12.74 -15.50
CA GLU A 119 -0.42 12.74 -16.43
C GLU A 119 0.68 11.65 -16.30
N GLY A 120 0.91 10.91 -17.40
CA GLY A 120 2.14 10.14 -17.65
C GLY A 120 2.06 8.61 -17.53
N GLN A 121 0.87 8.02 -17.39
CA GLN A 121 0.66 6.57 -17.60
C GLN A 121 -0.07 6.36 -18.92
N ALA A 122 0.44 5.44 -19.75
CA ALA A 122 -0.14 5.11 -21.05
C ALA A 122 -1.56 4.51 -20.93
N TYR A 123 -1.87 3.92 -19.77
CA TYR A 123 -3.18 3.41 -19.40
C TYR A 123 -3.69 4.22 -18.21
N GLY A 124 -4.92 4.73 -18.31
CA GLY A 124 -5.53 5.54 -17.25
C GLY A 124 -5.55 4.84 -15.89
N GLY A 125 -5.75 5.61 -14.83
CA GLY A 125 -5.84 5.08 -13.47
C GLY A 125 -6.68 5.97 -12.58
N THR A 126 -7.13 5.41 -11.46
CA THR A 126 -7.97 6.09 -10.48
C THR A 126 -7.24 6.18 -9.16
N LYS A 127 -7.16 7.40 -8.63
CA LYS A 127 -6.67 7.71 -7.30
C LYS A 127 -7.83 7.71 -6.32
N ILE A 128 -7.65 7.04 -5.19
CA ILE A 128 -8.53 7.12 -4.02
C ILE A 128 -7.79 7.91 -2.93
N GLU A 129 -8.45 8.89 -2.34
CA GLU A 129 -7.94 9.63 -1.18
C GLU A 129 -8.93 9.51 -0.02
N ILE A 130 -8.40 9.26 1.18
CA ILE A 130 -9.18 9.05 2.40
C ILE A 130 -8.40 9.53 3.62
N ASP A 131 -9.10 10.19 4.54
CA ASP A 131 -8.56 10.53 5.85
C ASP A 131 -8.82 9.38 6.84
N ALA A 132 -7.81 9.08 7.65
CA ALA A 132 -7.95 8.16 8.77
C ALA A 132 -7.38 8.77 10.05
N ARG A 133 -7.79 8.20 11.19
CA ARG A 133 -7.28 8.59 12.51
C ARG A 133 -6.73 7.39 13.26
N VAL A 134 -5.55 7.57 13.83
CA VAL A 134 -4.98 6.66 14.83
C VAL A 134 -4.95 7.42 16.16
N ALA A 135 -5.90 7.09 17.03
CA ALA A 135 -6.29 7.94 18.17
C ALA A 135 -6.62 9.37 17.71
N ASN A 136 -5.84 10.36 18.13
CA ASN A 136 -5.99 11.77 17.75
C ASN A 136 -5.04 12.23 16.62
N ALA A 137 -4.26 11.33 16.01
CA ALA A 137 -3.41 11.66 14.86
C ALA A 137 -4.19 11.48 13.56
N LEU A 138 -4.29 12.55 12.75
CA LEU A 138 -4.84 12.50 11.40
C LEU A 138 -3.78 12.01 10.41
N VAL A 139 -4.16 11.09 9.53
CA VAL A 139 -3.34 10.61 8.42
C VAL A 139 -4.15 10.71 7.12
N HIS A 140 -3.53 11.24 6.09
CA HIS A 140 -4.09 11.30 4.74
C HIS A 140 -3.52 10.13 3.95
N LEU A 141 -4.38 9.23 3.48
CA LEU A 141 -3.97 8.05 2.72
C LEU A 141 -4.32 8.22 1.25
N LYS A 142 -3.47 7.67 0.39
CA LYS A 142 -3.64 7.67 -1.06
C LYS A 142 -3.45 6.27 -1.60
N VAL A 143 -4.36 5.87 -2.49
CA VAL A 143 -4.29 4.60 -3.20
C VAL A 143 -4.38 4.89 -4.70
N ASP A 144 -3.30 4.63 -5.41
CA ASP A 144 -3.21 4.77 -6.86
C ASP A 144 -3.50 3.42 -7.51
N ILE A 145 -4.56 3.36 -8.31
CA ILE A 145 -5.04 2.13 -8.95
C ILE A 145 -4.83 2.25 -10.46
N GLY A 146 -3.86 1.51 -10.98
CA GLY A 146 -3.65 1.33 -12.41
C GLY A 146 -4.51 0.19 -12.97
N PHE A 147 -4.69 0.17 -14.30
CA PHE A 147 -5.46 -0.86 -15.00
C PHE A 147 -4.75 -1.26 -16.30
N GLY A 148 -4.89 -2.53 -16.69
CA GLY A 148 -4.43 -3.02 -17.99
C GLY A 148 -2.97 -3.47 -18.06
N ASP A 149 -2.23 -3.40 -16.96
CA ASP A 149 -0.84 -3.89 -16.92
C ASP A 149 -0.80 -5.43 -17.02
N ALA A 150 0.14 -5.93 -17.82
CA ALA A 150 0.48 -7.34 -17.84
C ALA A 150 1.36 -7.69 -16.64
N ILE A 151 1.13 -8.86 -16.04
CA ILE A 151 1.96 -9.40 -14.95
C ILE A 151 2.67 -10.64 -15.47
N THR A 152 4.00 -10.67 -15.40
CA THR A 152 4.78 -11.86 -15.78
C THR A 152 6.05 -11.95 -14.95
N PRO A 153 6.26 -13.03 -14.17
CA PRO A 153 5.36 -14.17 -13.93
C PRO A 153 4.01 -13.79 -13.30
N ASP A 154 3.10 -14.75 -13.12
CA ASP A 154 1.79 -14.49 -12.49
C ASP A 154 1.92 -13.91 -11.08
N ALA A 155 0.95 -13.07 -10.69
CA ALA A 155 0.89 -12.51 -9.34
C ALA A 155 0.73 -13.59 -8.27
N THR A 156 1.51 -13.49 -7.19
CA THR A 156 1.53 -14.48 -6.11
C THR A 156 0.79 -13.97 -4.87
N LEU A 157 0.03 -14.85 -4.22
CA LEU A 157 -0.57 -14.57 -2.91
C LEU A 157 0.53 -14.59 -1.84
N VAL A 158 0.58 -13.53 -1.02
CA VAL A 158 1.58 -13.40 0.05
C VAL A 158 0.93 -12.89 1.33
N GLU A 159 1.58 -13.19 2.45
CA GLU A 159 1.32 -12.53 3.73
C GLU A 159 2.16 -11.26 3.83
N PHE A 160 1.51 -10.10 3.85
CA PHE A 160 2.21 -8.81 3.90
C PHE A 160 2.65 -8.48 5.36
N PRO A 161 3.89 -8.03 5.59
CA PRO A 161 4.39 -7.88 6.97
C PRO A 161 3.66 -6.82 7.79
N SER A 162 3.27 -7.19 9.01
CA SER A 162 2.63 -6.29 9.97
C SER A 162 3.60 -5.53 10.86
N LEU A 163 3.32 -4.25 11.10
CA LEU A 163 4.10 -3.37 11.99
C LEU A 163 3.93 -3.72 13.48
N LEU A 164 2.73 -4.14 13.86
CA LEU A 164 2.32 -4.48 15.22
C LEU A 164 1.63 -5.85 15.20
N ASP A 165 1.27 -6.37 16.37
CA ASP A 165 0.65 -7.70 16.53
C ASP A 165 -0.85 -7.69 16.12
N PHE A 166 -1.12 -7.40 14.85
CA PHE A 166 -2.44 -7.51 14.23
C PHE A 166 -2.38 -8.50 13.06
N PRO A 167 -3.52 -9.10 12.66
CA PRO A 167 -3.56 -10.01 11.53
C PRO A 167 -2.96 -9.36 10.26
N PRO A 168 -2.05 -10.05 9.56
CA PRO A 168 -1.43 -9.52 8.35
C PRO A 168 -2.42 -9.54 7.17
N PRO A 169 -2.27 -8.65 6.18
CA PRO A 169 -3.00 -8.75 4.92
C PRO A 169 -2.54 -9.95 4.09
N HIS A 170 -3.47 -10.76 3.58
CA HIS A 170 -3.19 -11.82 2.58
C HIS A 170 -3.66 -11.37 1.20
N LEU A 171 -2.74 -10.95 0.35
CA LEU A 171 -3.10 -10.33 -0.93
C LEU A 171 -2.14 -10.70 -2.06
N ARG A 172 -2.61 -10.58 -3.29
CA ARG A 172 -1.80 -10.84 -4.48
C ARG A 172 -0.80 -9.69 -4.68
N THR A 173 0.43 -10.01 -5.05
CA THR A 173 1.50 -9.03 -5.29
C THR A 173 2.15 -9.21 -6.64
N TYR A 174 2.73 -8.15 -7.19
CA TYR A 174 3.64 -8.29 -8.33
C TYR A 174 4.87 -9.09 -7.92
N PRO A 175 5.30 -10.06 -8.75
CA PRO A 175 6.61 -10.65 -8.58
C PRO A 175 7.69 -9.61 -8.90
N ARG A 176 8.92 -9.86 -8.42
CA ARG A 176 10.02 -8.88 -8.51
C ARG A 176 10.35 -8.54 -9.97
N GLU A 177 10.26 -9.52 -10.85
CA GLU A 177 10.52 -9.43 -12.30
C GLU A 177 9.58 -8.43 -12.97
N THR A 178 8.29 -8.46 -12.64
CA THR A 178 7.31 -7.49 -13.14
C THR A 178 7.65 -6.08 -12.63
N VAL A 179 8.06 -5.93 -11.37
CA VAL A 179 8.47 -4.62 -10.83
C VAL A 179 9.73 -4.07 -11.50
N VAL A 180 10.72 -4.93 -11.80
CA VAL A 180 11.89 -4.53 -12.59
C VAL A 180 11.47 -4.06 -13.98
N SER A 181 10.58 -4.80 -14.62
CA SER A 181 10.09 -4.52 -15.98
C SER A 181 9.31 -3.21 -16.05
N GLU A 182 8.36 -2.98 -15.13
CA GLU A 182 7.56 -1.74 -15.06
C GLU A 182 8.45 -0.51 -14.83
N LYS A 183 9.45 -0.63 -13.95
CA LYS A 183 10.40 0.47 -13.69
C LYS A 183 11.30 0.76 -14.89
N LEU A 184 11.72 -0.27 -15.62
CA LEU A 184 12.52 -0.10 -16.84
C LEU A 184 11.70 0.57 -17.94
N ASP A 185 10.48 0.10 -18.19
CA ASP A 185 9.58 0.70 -19.19
C ASP A 185 9.31 2.17 -18.87
N ALA A 186 8.98 2.49 -17.61
CA ALA A 186 8.77 3.89 -17.19
C ALA A 186 10.00 4.78 -17.45
N ILE A 187 11.22 4.27 -17.21
CA ILE A 187 12.45 5.02 -17.49
C ILE A 187 12.63 5.26 -18.99
N VAL A 188 12.35 4.25 -19.82
CA VAL A 188 12.50 4.33 -21.28
C VAL A 188 11.45 5.25 -21.89
N GLN A 189 10.18 5.11 -21.50
CA GLN A 189 9.06 5.93 -22.00
C GLN A 189 9.25 7.42 -21.70
N LEU A 190 9.71 7.76 -20.50
CA LEU A 190 9.93 9.15 -20.11
C LEU A 190 11.19 9.77 -20.74
N GLY A 191 12.16 8.94 -21.12
CA GLY A 191 13.38 9.37 -21.82
C GLY A 191 14.06 10.57 -21.14
N LEU A 192 14.31 11.63 -21.92
CA LEU A 192 14.97 12.84 -21.44
C LEU A 192 14.13 13.68 -20.46
N ALA A 193 12.80 13.46 -20.39
CA ALA A 193 11.91 14.14 -19.46
C ALA A 193 11.78 13.43 -18.10
N ASN A 194 12.57 12.37 -17.88
CA ASN A 194 12.45 11.53 -16.70
C ASN A 194 12.91 12.25 -15.42
N SER A 195 11.95 12.54 -14.53
CA SER A 195 12.17 13.06 -13.18
C SER A 195 12.01 12.00 -12.08
N ARG A 196 11.72 10.74 -12.43
CA ARG A 196 11.46 9.64 -11.51
C ARG A 196 12.77 9.01 -10.99
N MET A 197 13.62 9.82 -10.35
CA MET A 197 14.87 9.34 -9.74
C MET A 197 14.67 8.18 -8.75
N LYS A 198 13.49 8.11 -8.12
CA LYS A 198 13.08 7.00 -7.26
C LYS A 198 13.12 5.63 -7.97
N ASP A 199 12.81 5.57 -9.27
CA ASP A 199 12.80 4.29 -10.00
C ASP A 199 14.21 3.73 -10.23
N PHE A 200 15.21 4.61 -10.42
CA PHE A 200 16.61 4.20 -10.45
C PHE A 200 17.09 3.66 -9.09
N TYR A 201 16.71 4.31 -8.00
CA TYR A 201 17.04 3.86 -6.65
C TYR A 201 16.39 2.51 -6.32
N ASP A 202 15.11 2.36 -6.65
CA ASP A 202 14.36 1.11 -6.47
C ASP A 202 15.05 -0.05 -7.24
N ARG A 203 15.51 0.19 -8.48
CA ARG A 203 16.29 -0.80 -9.25
C ARG A 203 17.65 -1.12 -8.65
N MET A 204 18.39 -0.12 -8.16
CA MET A 204 19.68 -0.35 -7.50
C MET A 204 19.49 -1.25 -6.26
N VAL A 205 18.43 -1.03 -5.47
CA VAL A 205 18.11 -1.87 -4.33
C VAL A 205 17.79 -3.29 -4.77
N LEU A 206 17.01 -3.47 -5.83
CA LEU A 206 16.71 -4.80 -6.37
C LEU A 206 17.98 -5.53 -6.81
N ALA A 207 18.82 -4.88 -7.62
CA ALA A 207 20.04 -5.48 -8.16
C ALA A 207 21.10 -5.81 -7.09
N LYS A 208 21.08 -5.13 -5.93
CA LYS A 208 22.01 -5.39 -4.82
C LYS A 208 21.57 -6.51 -3.89
N ASN A 209 20.26 -6.77 -3.81
CA ASN A 209 19.69 -7.65 -2.78
C ASN A 209 19.10 -8.95 -3.34
N PHE A 210 18.91 -9.05 -4.66
CA PHE A 210 18.30 -10.21 -5.29
C PHE A 210 19.02 -10.59 -6.57
N ASP A 211 19.22 -11.88 -6.76
CA ASP A 211 19.59 -12.45 -8.04
C ASP A 211 18.35 -12.58 -8.93
N PHE A 212 18.53 -12.38 -10.23
CA PHE A 212 17.48 -12.52 -11.22
C PHE A 212 17.94 -13.50 -12.29
N ASP A 213 17.28 -14.65 -12.35
CA ASP A 213 17.46 -15.59 -13.44
C ASP A 213 16.68 -15.09 -14.65
N GLY A 214 17.39 -14.46 -15.58
CA GLY A 214 16.80 -14.09 -16.86
C GLY A 214 16.32 -15.34 -17.59
N VAL A 215 15.24 -15.24 -18.36
CA VAL A 215 14.83 -16.34 -19.23
C VAL A 215 15.93 -16.52 -20.27
N HIS A 216 16.79 -17.53 -20.07
CA HIS A 216 17.70 -18.00 -21.10
C HIS A 216 16.84 -18.52 -22.25
N ARG A 217 16.67 -17.71 -23.30
CA ARG A 217 16.14 -18.15 -24.59
C ARG A 217 17.28 -18.40 -25.54
#